data_AF-G0N7P6-F1
#
_entry.id   AF-G0N7P6-F1
#
_cell.length_a   1.000
_cell.length_b   1.000
_cell.length_c   1.000
_cell.angle_alpha   90.00
_cell.angle_beta   90.00
_cell.angle_gamma   90.00
#
_symmetry.space_group_name_H-M   'P 1'
#
loop_
_entity.id
_entity.type
_entity.pdbx_description
1 polymer ?
#
loop_
_entity_poly.entity_id
_entity_poly.type
_entity_poly.pdbx_seq_one_letter_code
_entity_poly.pdbx_strand_id
1 'polypeptide(L)'
;MDKSEIVSLTIHGNVKTTEFPEETNVCVKLHTVAMGDWKIITGESVFLSSFSYRGTDNQLFIDLPFECALKSTNPFMWPRLVLNCFSRDNSGRDSVSGYGVLTVPTEPGKHICRVYCFLPESSSIMQEIIAKLRGVNAEFVDPLMPANADGRYACRTSARGYVDVEINVSIKSSESGFRFSPAVTERTANHTNVPSSIADLAGAGSTGIGEIFNIAEEHEESAGGNN
;
A
#
# COMPACT_ATOMS: atom_id res chain seq x y z
N MET A 1 -0.18 -13.81 36.60
CA MET A 1 -1.20 -13.02 35.88
C MET A 1 -0.57 -12.72 34.54
N ASP A 2 -0.81 -13.58 33.56
CA ASP A 2 -0.13 -13.54 32.27
C ASP A 2 -0.48 -12.23 31.57
N LYS A 3 0.53 -11.44 31.22
CA LYS A 3 0.33 -10.27 30.35
C LYS A 3 -0.12 -10.83 29.01
N SER A 4 -1.40 -10.65 28.67
CA SER A 4 -1.87 -10.97 27.33
C SER A 4 -1.12 -10.10 26.33
N GLU A 5 -0.56 -10.73 25.31
CA GLU A 5 0.11 -10.01 24.23
C GLU A 5 -0.97 -9.30 23.41
N ILE A 6 -0.88 -7.97 23.36
CA ILE A 6 -1.86 -7.12 22.68
C ILE A 6 -1.11 -6.36 21.59
N VAL A 7 -1.63 -6.47 20.37
CA VAL A 7 -1.23 -5.66 19.22
C VAL A 7 -2.29 -4.58 19.03
N SER A 8 -1.85 -3.33 19.04
CA SER A 8 -2.67 -2.17 18.69
C SER A 8 -2.17 -1.59 17.37
N LEU A 9 -3.09 -1.38 16.45
CA LEU A 9 -2.83 -0.87 15.10
C LEU A 9 -3.66 0.40 14.92
N THR A 10 -3.01 1.54 14.72
CA THR A 10 -3.68 2.79 14.36
C THR A 10 -3.37 3.10 12.91
N ILE A 11 -4.41 3.36 12.14
CA ILE A 11 -4.36 3.65 10.72
C ILE A 11 -5.02 5.00 10.53
N HIS A 12 -4.32 5.94 9.92
CA HIS A 12 -4.93 7.19 9.48
C HIS A 12 -4.35 7.58 8.14
N GLY A 13 -5.13 8.24 7.31
CA GLY A 13 -4.72 8.50 5.95
C GLY A 13 -5.73 9.33 5.19
N ASN A 14 -5.48 9.43 3.89
CA ASN A 14 -6.32 10.16 2.98
C ASN A 14 -6.33 9.48 1.61
N VAL A 15 -7.53 9.28 1.06
CA VAL A 15 -7.70 8.88 -0.34
C VAL A 15 -7.49 10.12 -1.20
N LYS A 16 -6.36 10.19 -1.90
CA LYS A 16 -5.88 11.39 -2.57
C LYS A 16 -6.58 11.58 -3.91
N THR A 17 -6.25 10.71 -4.85
CA THR A 17 -6.63 10.83 -6.25
C THR A 17 -7.08 9.49 -6.79
N THR A 18 -7.82 9.53 -7.87
CA THR A 18 -8.20 8.34 -8.61
C THR A 18 -8.24 8.64 -10.10
N GLU A 19 -7.99 7.62 -10.90
CA GLU A 19 -8.08 7.68 -12.35
C GLU A 19 -8.90 6.49 -12.85
N PHE A 20 -10.03 6.81 -13.49
CA PHE A 20 -10.90 5.86 -14.17
C PHE A 20 -11.12 6.36 -15.60
N PRO A 21 -10.54 5.74 -16.63
CA PRO A 21 -10.61 6.24 -18.01
C PRO A 21 -12.03 6.34 -18.57
N GLU A 22 -12.93 5.46 -18.13
CA GLU A 22 -14.31 5.41 -18.61
C GLU A 22 -15.25 6.35 -17.84
N GLU A 23 -14.90 6.72 -16.60
CA GLU A 23 -15.80 7.45 -15.70
C GLU A 23 -15.49 8.95 -15.59
N THR A 24 -16.48 9.79 -15.84
CA THR A 24 -16.35 11.25 -15.74
C THR A 24 -16.42 11.78 -14.31
N ASN A 25 -17.04 11.01 -13.41
CA ASN A 25 -17.21 11.36 -12.01
C ASN A 25 -17.13 10.10 -11.16
N VAL A 26 -16.53 10.22 -9.98
CA VAL A 26 -16.32 9.10 -9.06
C VAL A 26 -16.53 9.55 -7.62
N CYS A 27 -17.21 8.69 -6.87
CA CYS A 27 -17.34 8.73 -5.42
C CYS A 27 -16.68 7.46 -4.85
N VAL A 28 -15.90 7.59 -3.79
CA VAL A 28 -15.20 6.47 -3.16
C VAL A 28 -15.80 6.21 -1.78
N LYS A 29 -16.20 4.96 -1.55
CA LYS A 29 -16.58 4.45 -0.24
C LYS A 29 -15.51 3.51 0.27
N LEU A 30 -14.88 3.88 1.37
CA LEU A 30 -13.83 3.11 2.02
C LEU A 30 -14.42 2.31 3.17
N HIS A 31 -14.05 1.04 3.28
CA HIS A 31 -14.40 0.16 4.39
C HIS A 31 -13.14 -0.40 5.04
N THR A 32 -13.03 -0.27 6.36
CA THR A 32 -12.03 -0.98 7.15
C THR A 32 -12.60 -2.33 7.57
N VAL A 33 -11.99 -3.40 7.07
CA VAL A 33 -12.38 -4.78 7.34
C VAL A 33 -11.42 -5.38 8.35
N ALA A 34 -11.92 -5.60 9.56
CA ALA A 34 -11.27 -6.36 10.61
C ALA A 34 -11.76 -7.81 10.56
N MET A 35 -10.83 -8.78 10.60
CA MET A 35 -11.16 -10.20 10.54
C MET A 35 -10.48 -10.97 11.69
N GLY A 36 -10.96 -12.17 11.99
CA GLY A 36 -10.40 -12.98 13.07
C GLY A 36 -10.60 -12.30 14.42
N ASP A 37 -9.50 -12.09 15.16
CA ASP A 37 -9.52 -11.43 16.47
C ASP A 37 -9.27 -9.91 16.39
N TRP A 38 -9.20 -9.33 15.19
CA TRP A 38 -9.10 -7.89 15.05
C TRP A 38 -10.43 -7.22 15.41
N LYS A 39 -10.37 -6.22 16.29
CA LYS A 39 -11.55 -5.43 16.70
C LYS A 39 -11.24 -3.95 16.56
N ILE A 40 -12.12 -3.23 15.88
CA ILE A 40 -12.07 -1.77 15.81
C ILE A 40 -12.41 -1.23 17.20
N ILE A 41 -11.53 -0.42 17.76
CA ILE A 41 -11.69 0.23 19.07
C ILE A 41 -12.10 1.69 18.95
N THR A 42 -11.70 2.35 17.89
CA THR A 42 -11.91 3.80 17.70
C THR A 42 -11.95 4.10 16.21
N GLY A 43 -12.75 5.11 15.85
CA GLY A 43 -12.98 5.49 14.45
C GLY A 43 -14.17 4.77 13.83
N GLU A 44 -14.57 5.23 12.66
CA GLU A 44 -15.61 4.60 11.86
C GLU A 44 -15.00 3.49 11.00
N SER A 45 -15.79 2.44 10.77
CA SER A 45 -15.37 1.37 9.85
C SER A 45 -15.66 1.72 8.39
N VAL A 46 -16.46 2.76 8.11
CA VAL A 46 -16.91 3.12 6.77
C VAL A 46 -16.81 4.63 6.58
N PHE A 47 -16.21 5.04 5.47
CA PHE A 47 -16.08 6.43 5.05
C PHE A 47 -16.62 6.57 3.63
N LEU A 48 -17.21 7.73 3.32
CA LEU A 48 -17.78 8.00 2.00
C LEU A 48 -17.36 9.40 1.55
N SER A 49 -16.78 9.51 0.36
CA SER A 49 -16.44 10.79 -0.23
C SER A 49 -17.66 11.46 -0.87
N SER A 50 -17.52 12.74 -1.21
CA SER A 50 -18.39 13.36 -2.21
C SER A 50 -18.08 12.81 -3.60
N PHE A 51 -19.02 13.03 -4.53
CA PHE A 51 -18.73 12.86 -5.95
C PHE A 51 -17.72 13.91 -6.39
N SER A 52 -16.67 13.44 -7.04
CA SER A 52 -15.63 14.28 -7.63
C SER A 52 -15.68 14.13 -9.13
N TYR A 53 -15.36 15.21 -9.85
CA TYR A 53 -15.46 15.26 -11.30
C TYR A 53 -14.07 15.33 -11.92
N ARG A 54 -13.93 14.73 -13.10
CA ARG A 54 -12.68 14.64 -13.83
C ARG A 54 -12.11 16.03 -14.16
N GLY A 55 -10.86 16.25 -13.76
CA GLY A 55 -10.08 17.43 -14.10
C GLY A 55 -9.56 17.39 -15.54
N THR A 56 -8.79 18.42 -15.93
CA THR A 56 -8.17 18.51 -17.26
C THR A 56 -7.05 17.49 -17.50
N ASP A 57 -6.51 16.92 -16.42
CA ASP A 57 -5.42 15.95 -16.37
C ASP A 57 -5.92 14.49 -16.31
N ASN A 58 -7.22 14.26 -16.55
CA ASN A 58 -7.90 12.98 -16.34
C ASN A 58 -7.88 12.43 -14.89
N GLN A 59 -7.34 13.18 -13.92
CA GLN A 59 -7.36 12.78 -12.52
C GLN A 59 -8.62 13.30 -11.83
N LEU A 60 -9.09 12.54 -10.83
CA LEU A 60 -10.16 12.94 -9.94
C LEU A 60 -9.58 13.08 -8.53
N PHE A 61 -9.75 14.25 -7.92
CA PHE A 61 -9.32 14.51 -6.56
C PHE A 61 -10.44 14.15 -5.59
N ILE A 62 -10.20 13.17 -4.72
CA ILE A 62 -11.20 12.65 -3.79
C ILE A 62 -11.10 13.33 -2.42
N ASP A 63 -9.87 13.45 -1.90
CA ASP A 63 -9.56 14.05 -0.60
C ASP A 63 -10.44 13.51 0.55
N LEU A 64 -10.53 12.18 0.69
CA LEU A 64 -11.29 11.52 1.75
C LEU A 64 -10.36 11.13 2.92
N PRO A 65 -10.32 11.91 4.02
CA PRO A 65 -9.60 11.52 5.21
C PRO A 65 -10.29 10.35 5.91
N PHE A 66 -9.49 9.44 6.48
CA PHE A 66 -9.99 8.32 7.27
C PHE A 66 -9.05 8.02 8.43
N GLU A 67 -9.63 7.55 9.53
CA GLU A 67 -8.89 7.15 10.73
C GLU A 67 -9.60 5.98 11.43
N CYS A 68 -8.84 4.96 11.78
CA CYS A 68 -9.34 3.80 12.49
C CYS A 68 -8.23 3.20 13.38
N ALA A 69 -8.60 2.86 14.61
CA ALA A 69 -7.72 2.13 15.52
C ALA A 69 -8.31 0.75 15.79
N LEU A 70 -7.45 -0.27 15.74
CA LEU A 70 -7.78 -1.67 15.92
C LEU A 70 -6.91 -2.27 17.02
N LYS A 71 -7.46 -3.28 17.70
CA LYS A 71 -6.73 -4.13 18.64
C LYS A 71 -6.89 -5.60 18.26
N SER A 72 -5.88 -6.39 18.55
CA SER A 72 -5.96 -7.85 18.50
C SER A 72 -4.99 -8.49 19.48
N THR A 73 -5.22 -9.77 19.81
CA THR A 73 -4.27 -10.61 20.53
C THR A 73 -3.29 -11.33 19.59
N ASN A 74 -3.54 -11.34 18.28
CA ASN A 74 -2.70 -12.03 17.28
C ASN A 74 -2.69 -11.27 15.93
N PRO A 75 -1.54 -11.12 15.26
CA PRO A 75 -1.46 -10.52 13.92
C PRO A 75 -2.13 -11.32 12.79
N PHE A 76 -2.60 -12.54 13.03
CA PHE A 76 -3.30 -13.35 12.03
C PHE A 76 -4.56 -12.64 11.49
N MET A 77 -4.88 -12.88 10.21
CA MET A 77 -5.98 -12.19 9.48
C MET A 77 -5.88 -10.67 9.52
N TRP A 78 -4.71 -10.16 9.15
CA TRP A 78 -4.37 -8.74 9.16
C TRP A 78 -5.46 -7.85 8.52
N PRO A 79 -5.75 -6.66 9.10
CA PRO A 79 -6.80 -5.78 8.60
C PRO A 79 -6.57 -5.31 7.17
N ARG A 80 -7.68 -5.04 6.48
CA ARG A 80 -7.67 -4.59 5.08
C ARG A 80 -8.65 -3.46 4.86
N LEU A 81 -8.34 -2.65 3.87
CA LEU A 81 -9.16 -1.57 3.37
C LEU A 81 -9.82 -2.03 2.07
N VAL A 82 -11.13 -1.86 1.96
CA VAL A 82 -11.90 -2.13 0.75
C VAL A 82 -12.43 -0.81 0.22
N LEU A 83 -12.18 -0.53 -1.05
CA LEU A 83 -12.62 0.66 -1.75
C LEU A 83 -13.73 0.25 -2.72
N ASN A 84 -14.89 0.88 -2.59
CA ASN A 84 -15.99 0.76 -3.54
C ASN A 84 -16.12 2.09 -4.27
N CYS A 85 -15.89 2.08 -5.57
CA CYS A 85 -15.99 3.28 -6.40
C CYS A 85 -17.33 3.28 -7.12
N PHE A 86 -18.02 4.43 -7.06
CA PHE A 86 -19.32 4.66 -7.67
C PHE A 86 -19.23 5.82 -8.66
N SER A 87 -19.86 5.66 -9.80
CA SER A 87 -20.03 6.68 -10.83
C SER A 87 -21.49 7.04 -10.94
N ARG A 88 -21.78 8.26 -11.39
CA ARG A 88 -23.14 8.72 -11.67
C ARG A 88 -23.33 8.88 -13.16
N ASP A 89 -24.31 8.16 -13.68
CA ASP A 89 -24.74 8.28 -15.08
C ASP A 89 -25.40 9.65 -15.32
N ASN A 90 -25.47 10.09 -16.59
CA ASN A 90 -26.20 11.32 -16.98
C ASN A 90 -27.68 11.33 -16.57
N SER A 91 -28.26 10.15 -16.34
CA SER A 91 -29.63 9.98 -15.83
C SER A 91 -29.75 10.11 -14.31
N GLY A 92 -28.66 10.45 -13.61
CA GLY A 92 -28.61 10.62 -12.16
C GLY A 92 -28.64 9.32 -11.36
N ARG A 93 -28.42 8.17 -12.01
CA ARG A 93 -28.33 6.87 -11.35
C ARG A 93 -26.90 6.58 -10.96
N ASP A 94 -26.70 6.08 -9.75
CA ASP A 94 -25.40 5.66 -9.26
C ASP A 94 -25.15 4.21 -9.71
N SER A 95 -23.98 3.97 -10.28
CA SER A 95 -23.50 2.69 -10.78
C SER A 95 -22.15 2.37 -10.15
N VAL A 96 -21.88 1.11 -9.87
CA VAL A 96 -20.56 0.71 -9.37
C VAL A 96 -19.54 0.73 -10.51
N SER A 97 -18.48 1.51 -10.35
CA SER A 97 -17.37 1.62 -11.31
C SER A 97 -16.26 0.60 -11.04
N GLY A 98 -16.09 0.18 -9.79
CA GLY A 98 -15.10 -0.84 -9.44
C GLY A 98 -14.86 -1.01 -7.94
N TYR A 99 -14.19 -2.12 -7.62
CA TYR A 99 -13.81 -2.52 -6.28
C TYR A 99 -12.29 -2.59 -6.18
N GLY A 100 -11.72 -2.08 -5.10
CA GLY A 100 -10.30 -2.17 -4.77
C GLY A 100 -10.10 -2.77 -3.39
N VAL A 101 -9.02 -3.52 -3.19
CA VAL A 101 -8.64 -4.06 -1.89
C VAL A 101 -7.19 -3.73 -1.61
N LEU A 102 -6.94 -3.12 -0.46
CA LEU A 102 -5.61 -2.79 0.04
C LEU A 102 -5.40 -3.47 1.38
N THR A 103 -4.41 -4.35 1.45
CA THR A 103 -3.95 -4.86 2.75
C THR A 103 -3.18 -3.76 3.47
N VAL A 104 -3.50 -3.52 4.73
CA VAL A 104 -2.83 -2.49 5.52
C VAL A 104 -1.33 -2.83 5.62
N PRO A 105 -0.42 -1.89 5.34
CA PRO A 105 1.01 -2.15 5.48
C PRO A 105 1.37 -2.65 6.88
N THR A 106 2.18 -3.70 6.96
CA THR A 106 2.65 -4.26 8.24
C THR A 106 3.83 -3.49 8.83
N GLU A 107 4.40 -2.57 8.07
CA GLU A 107 5.51 -1.73 8.47
C GLU A 107 4.96 -0.40 9.02
N PRO A 108 5.37 0.03 10.22
CA PRO A 108 4.99 1.35 10.73
C PRO A 108 5.63 2.45 9.88
N GLY A 109 4.89 3.54 9.65
CA GLY A 109 5.32 4.67 8.85
C GLY A 109 4.29 5.14 7.84
N LYS A 110 4.72 6.07 6.96
CA LYS A 110 3.92 6.63 5.86
C LYS A 110 4.10 5.80 4.60
N HIS A 111 2.99 5.41 3.99
CA HIS A 111 2.95 4.64 2.75
C HIS A 111 2.06 5.34 1.72
N ILE A 112 2.49 5.31 0.47
CA ILE A 112 1.69 5.75 -0.68
C ILE A 112 1.36 4.49 -1.47
N CYS A 113 0.08 4.10 -1.45
CA CYS A 113 -0.40 2.84 -1.98
C CYS A 113 -1.32 3.11 -3.17
N ARG A 114 -0.96 2.56 -4.33
CA ARG A 114 -1.84 2.54 -5.51
C ARG A 114 -2.69 1.27 -5.49
N VAL A 115 -4.01 1.42 -5.45
CA VAL A 115 -4.97 0.32 -5.41
C VAL A 115 -5.65 0.21 -6.77
N TYR A 116 -5.40 -0.87 -7.49
CA TYR A 116 -6.08 -1.14 -8.75
C TYR A 116 -7.52 -1.60 -8.50
N CYS A 117 -8.46 -0.98 -9.20
CA CYS A 117 -9.87 -1.28 -9.09
C CYS A 117 -10.32 -2.21 -10.21
N PHE A 118 -11.12 -3.20 -9.85
CA PHE A 118 -11.68 -4.18 -10.75
C PHE A 118 -13.20 -4.23 -10.62
N LEU A 119 -13.88 -4.46 -11.73
CA LEU A 119 -15.32 -4.67 -11.74
C LEU A 119 -15.60 -6.11 -12.17
N PRO A 120 -16.49 -6.85 -11.48
CA PRO A 120 -16.92 -8.16 -11.96
C PRO A 120 -17.68 -7.99 -13.27
N GLU A 121 -17.29 -8.76 -14.28
CA GLU A 121 -18.04 -8.88 -15.52
C GLU A 121 -19.05 -10.03 -15.39
N SER A 122 -20.30 -9.78 -15.78
CA SER A 122 -21.36 -10.78 -15.82
C SER A 122 -20.91 -12.00 -16.62
N SER A 123 -21.01 -13.19 -16.02
CA SER A 123 -20.51 -14.45 -16.61
C SER A 123 -21.30 -14.92 -17.84
N SER A 124 -22.43 -14.28 -18.18
CA SER A 124 -23.31 -14.67 -19.29
C SER A 124 -23.74 -13.48 -20.17
N ILE A 125 -23.50 -13.59 -21.48
CA ILE A 125 -23.91 -12.63 -22.53
C ILE A 125 -25.43 -12.33 -22.48
N MET A 126 -26.26 -13.32 -22.12
CA MET A 126 -27.71 -13.11 -21.94
C MET A 126 -28.06 -12.32 -20.67
N GLN A 127 -27.27 -12.42 -19.60
CA GLN A 127 -27.45 -11.61 -18.38
C GLN A 127 -26.99 -10.17 -18.60
N GLU A 128 -25.96 -9.94 -19.41
CA GLU A 128 -25.53 -8.60 -19.84
C GLU A 128 -26.62 -7.91 -20.67
N ILE A 129 -27.24 -8.63 -21.61
CA ILE A 129 -28.37 -8.10 -22.40
C ILE A 129 -29.58 -7.80 -21.51
N ILE A 130 -29.93 -8.68 -20.56
CA ILE A 130 -31.04 -8.45 -19.62
C ILE A 130 -30.72 -7.33 -18.62
N ALA A 131 -29.48 -7.20 -18.15
CA ALA A 131 -29.02 -6.12 -17.27
C ALA A 131 -29.05 -4.76 -18.00
N LYS A 132 -28.60 -4.72 -19.25
CA LYS A 132 -28.65 -3.54 -20.13
C LYS A 132 -30.09 -3.17 -20.50
N LEU A 133 -30.99 -4.15 -20.63
CA LEU A 133 -32.42 -3.94 -20.87
C LEU A 133 -33.19 -3.53 -19.61
N ARG A 134 -32.77 -3.98 -18.42
CA ARG A 134 -33.38 -3.64 -17.12
C ARG A 134 -32.75 -2.44 -16.43
N GLY A 135 -31.60 -1.96 -16.92
CA GLY A 135 -30.87 -0.83 -16.35
C GLY A 135 -30.30 -1.08 -14.95
N VAL A 136 -30.03 -2.34 -14.61
CA VAL A 136 -29.45 -2.76 -13.32
C VAL A 136 -28.07 -3.34 -13.60
N ASN A 137 -27.02 -2.64 -13.15
CA ASN A 137 -25.65 -3.15 -13.24
C ASN A 137 -25.48 -4.33 -12.28
N ALA A 138 -24.65 -5.31 -12.67
CA ALA A 138 -24.29 -6.42 -11.78
C ALA A 138 -23.37 -5.89 -10.68
N GLU A 139 -23.92 -5.69 -9.49
CA GLU A 139 -23.18 -5.34 -8.28
C GLU A 139 -22.88 -6.61 -7.48
N PHE A 140 -21.76 -6.65 -6.75
CA PHE A 140 -21.55 -7.75 -5.79
C PHE A 140 -22.66 -7.72 -4.74
N VAL A 141 -23.27 -8.88 -4.48
CA VAL A 141 -24.31 -9.04 -3.43
C VAL A 141 -23.78 -8.65 -2.04
N ASP A 142 -22.46 -8.77 -1.81
CA ASP A 142 -21.76 -8.16 -0.69
C ASP A 142 -20.57 -7.32 -1.23
N PRO A 143 -20.56 -5.99 -1.04
CA PRO A 143 -19.45 -5.14 -1.48
C PRO A 143 -18.12 -5.45 -0.77
N LEU A 144 -18.15 -6.26 0.31
CA LEU A 144 -16.95 -6.74 1.01
C LEU A 144 -16.53 -8.16 0.58
N MET A 145 -17.26 -8.79 -0.34
CA MET A 145 -16.90 -10.10 -0.90
C MET A 145 -15.46 -10.16 -1.44
N PRO A 146 -14.91 -9.11 -2.09
CA PRO A 146 -13.49 -9.03 -2.45
C PRO A 146 -12.52 -9.18 -1.27
N ALA A 147 -12.92 -8.72 -0.07
CA ALA A 147 -12.14 -8.98 1.12
C ALA A 147 -12.20 -10.47 1.47
N ASN A 148 -13.38 -11.06 1.58
CA ASN A 148 -13.51 -12.43 2.08
C ASN A 148 -12.76 -13.45 1.19
N ALA A 149 -12.06 -14.40 1.82
CA ALA A 149 -11.26 -15.41 1.10
C ALA A 149 -12.13 -16.36 0.26
N ASP A 150 -13.39 -16.53 0.66
CA ASP A 150 -14.35 -17.49 0.11
C ASP A 150 -14.96 -17.05 -1.24
N GLY A 151 -15.07 -15.73 -1.46
CA GLY A 151 -15.71 -15.16 -2.66
C GLY A 151 -14.80 -14.92 -3.86
N ARG A 152 -13.48 -15.13 -3.74
CA ARG A 152 -12.50 -14.72 -4.77
C ARG A 152 -12.52 -15.57 -6.04
N TYR A 153 -13.25 -16.69 -6.05
CA TYR A 153 -13.13 -17.73 -7.08
C TYR A 153 -14.21 -17.72 -8.17
N ALA A 154 -15.13 -16.74 -8.19
CA ALA A 154 -16.38 -16.90 -8.96
C ALA A 154 -16.74 -15.77 -9.95
N CYS A 155 -15.83 -14.86 -10.32
CA CYS A 155 -16.13 -13.83 -11.33
C CYS A 155 -14.93 -13.52 -12.23
N ARG A 156 -15.19 -13.40 -13.55
CA ARG A 156 -14.26 -12.72 -14.46
C ARG A 156 -14.25 -11.24 -14.09
N THR A 157 -13.09 -10.63 -13.96
CA THR A 157 -12.98 -9.21 -13.60
C THR A 157 -12.28 -8.44 -14.70
N SER A 158 -12.64 -7.18 -14.86
CA SER A 158 -11.97 -6.24 -15.77
C SER A 158 -11.38 -5.09 -14.96
N ALA A 159 -10.16 -4.71 -15.30
CA ALA A 159 -9.48 -3.59 -14.67
C ALA A 159 -10.08 -2.28 -15.20
N ARG A 160 -10.55 -1.42 -14.29
CA ARG A 160 -11.26 -0.17 -14.65
C ARG A 160 -10.47 1.10 -14.34
N GLY A 161 -9.51 1.03 -13.41
CA GLY A 161 -8.78 2.21 -12.97
C GLY A 161 -7.98 1.94 -11.70
N TYR A 162 -7.56 3.01 -11.03
CA TYR A 162 -6.85 2.92 -9.75
C TYR A 162 -7.20 4.08 -8.81
N VAL A 163 -6.98 3.85 -7.53
CA VAL A 163 -7.13 4.84 -6.44
C VAL A 163 -5.82 4.94 -5.69
N ASP A 164 -5.29 6.14 -5.54
CA ASP A 164 -4.09 6.41 -4.76
C ASP A 164 -4.47 6.79 -3.32
N VAL A 165 -3.95 5.99 -2.38
CA VAL A 165 -4.23 6.13 -0.95
C VAL A 165 -2.92 6.45 -0.22
N GLU A 166 -2.91 7.54 0.52
CA GLU A 166 -1.86 7.85 1.48
C GLU A 166 -2.27 7.31 2.84
N ILE A 167 -1.47 6.41 3.43
CA ILE A 167 -1.78 5.74 4.68
C ILE A 167 -0.59 5.82 5.64
N ASN A 168 -0.83 6.25 6.87
CA ASN A 168 0.11 6.23 7.96
C ASN A 168 -0.29 5.12 8.93
N VAL A 169 0.66 4.24 9.20
CA VAL A 169 0.45 3.08 10.07
C VAL A 169 1.30 3.22 11.32
N SER A 170 0.66 3.08 12.48
CA SER A 170 1.32 3.03 13.78
C SER A 170 1.00 1.70 14.44
N ILE A 171 2.03 0.95 14.83
CA ILE A 171 1.88 -0.37 15.42
C ILE A 171 2.51 -0.35 16.81
N LYS A 172 1.75 -0.78 17.81
CA LYS A 172 2.21 -0.95 19.17
C LYS A 172 1.98 -2.40 19.58
N SER A 173 3.05 -3.09 19.93
CA SER A 173 2.99 -4.46 20.48
C SER A 173 3.60 -4.48 21.90
N SER A 174 3.26 -5.49 22.68
CA SER A 174 3.90 -5.75 23.97
C SER A 174 5.38 -6.11 23.80
N GLU A 175 6.16 -5.85 24.85
CA GLU A 175 7.64 -5.95 24.85
C GLU A 175 8.19 -7.37 24.56
N SER A 176 7.41 -8.42 24.85
CA SER A 176 7.70 -9.82 24.50
C SER A 176 7.10 -10.29 23.16
N GLY A 177 6.30 -9.44 22.52
CA GLY A 177 5.42 -9.80 21.42
C GLY A 177 6.04 -9.64 20.03
N PHE A 178 5.18 -9.37 19.05
CA PHE A 178 5.52 -9.31 17.63
C PHE A 178 6.39 -8.09 17.29
N ARG A 179 7.47 -8.32 16.54
CA ARG A 179 8.34 -7.26 16.03
C ARG A 179 7.91 -6.87 14.61
N PHE A 180 7.66 -5.58 14.43
CA PHE A 180 7.38 -4.96 13.12
C PHE A 180 8.54 -4.02 12.81
N SER A 181 9.26 -4.27 11.72
CA SER A 181 10.39 -3.42 11.34
C SER A 181 9.87 -2.15 10.70
N PRO A 182 10.35 -0.95 11.10
CA PRO A 182 10.09 0.25 10.33
C PRO A 182 10.76 0.11 8.95
N ALA A 183 10.10 0.64 7.92
CA ALA A 183 10.73 0.81 6.62
C ALA A 183 11.89 1.82 6.76
N VAL A 184 13.13 1.38 6.54
CA VAL A 184 14.26 2.30 6.35
C VAL A 184 14.01 3.02 5.02
N THR A 185 13.35 4.17 5.07
CA THR A 185 13.16 5.02 3.89
C THR A 185 14.43 5.85 3.67
N GLU A 186 15.53 5.20 3.32
CA GLU A 186 16.61 5.89 2.61
C GLU A 186 16.22 5.99 1.13
N ARG A 187 15.46 7.03 0.79
CA ARG A 187 15.41 7.49 -0.61
C ARG A 187 16.62 8.38 -0.88
N THR A 188 17.80 7.77 -0.98
CA THR A 188 18.92 8.43 -1.67
C THR A 188 18.64 8.30 -3.16
N ALA A 189 18.10 9.35 -3.76
CA ALA A 189 17.93 9.46 -5.19
C ALA A 189 19.29 9.57 -5.89
N ASN A 190 20.01 8.45 -6.04
CA ASN A 190 21.19 8.38 -6.89
C ASN A 190 20.80 7.78 -8.24
N HIS A 191 20.67 8.67 -9.21
CA HIS A 191 20.39 8.38 -10.60
C HIS A 191 21.65 7.79 -11.25
N THR A 192 21.85 6.46 -11.18
CA THR A 192 22.65 5.63 -12.13
C THR A 192 22.70 4.18 -11.64
N ASN A 193 21.68 3.37 -11.97
CA ASN A 193 21.73 1.92 -11.73
C ASN A 193 22.37 1.18 -12.91
N VAL A 194 23.67 1.40 -13.12
CA VAL A 194 24.50 0.50 -13.91
C VAL A 194 25.77 0.24 -13.11
N PRO A 195 25.97 -0.98 -12.58
CA PRO A 195 27.24 -1.37 -11.97
C PRO A 195 28.34 -1.30 -13.04
N SER A 196 29.39 -0.51 -12.79
CA SER A 196 30.49 -0.34 -13.77
C SER A 196 31.59 -1.39 -13.64
N SER A 197 31.49 -2.27 -12.64
CA SER A 197 32.45 -3.35 -12.41
C SER A 197 31.78 -4.57 -11.78
N ILE A 198 32.31 -5.75 -12.10
CA ILE A 198 31.96 -7.04 -11.47
C ILE A 198 32.20 -7.02 -9.96
N ALA A 199 33.14 -6.20 -9.46
CA ALA A 199 33.44 -6.07 -8.05
C ALA A 199 32.24 -5.54 -7.22
N ASP A 200 31.45 -4.63 -7.80
CA ASP A 200 30.28 -4.03 -7.15
C ASP A 200 29.11 -5.02 -7.03
N LEU A 201 29.04 -6.00 -7.94
CA LEU A 201 28.03 -7.06 -7.92
C LEU A 201 28.32 -8.13 -6.86
N ALA A 202 29.60 -8.31 -6.50
CA ALA A 202 30.04 -9.38 -5.61
C ALA A 202 30.08 -8.99 -4.12
N GLY A 203 29.78 -7.72 -3.76
CA GLY A 203 29.75 -7.29 -2.36
C GLY A 203 31.08 -7.51 -1.60
N ALA A 204 32.20 -7.53 -2.32
CA ALA A 204 33.52 -7.71 -1.73
C ALA A 204 34.08 -6.35 -1.30
N GLY A 205 33.85 -5.99 -0.04
CA GLY A 205 34.48 -4.82 0.58
C GLY A 205 36.00 -4.95 0.56
N SER A 206 36.68 -4.08 -0.20
CA SER A 206 38.13 -3.91 -0.16
C SER A 206 38.50 -3.26 1.18
N THR A 207 38.98 -4.07 2.12
CA THR A 207 39.73 -3.57 3.27
C THR A 207 41.11 -3.16 2.78
N GLY A 208 41.31 -1.85 2.64
CA GLY A 208 42.62 -1.28 2.35
C GLY A 208 43.55 -1.47 3.54
N ILE A 209 44.73 -2.06 3.29
CA ILE A 209 45.92 -1.88 4.12
C ILE A 209 47.04 -1.51 3.15
N GLY A 210 47.30 -0.21 3.07
CA GLY A 210 48.37 0.35 2.26
C GLY A 210 48.66 1.76 2.74
N GLU A 211 49.20 1.87 3.96
CA GLU A 211 49.95 3.05 4.46
C GLU A 211 50.40 2.78 5.91
N ILE A 212 51.55 2.12 6.12
CA ILE A 212 52.29 2.24 7.42
C ILE A 212 53.81 2.41 7.27
N PHE A 213 54.49 2.07 6.17
CA PHE A 213 55.96 2.29 6.13
C PHE A 213 56.46 2.86 4.81
N ASN A 214 56.57 4.20 4.78
CA ASN A 214 57.63 4.90 4.05
C ASN A 214 57.88 6.25 4.71
N ILE A 215 58.84 6.31 5.64
CA ILE A 215 59.45 7.55 6.10
C ILE A 215 60.97 7.36 6.11
N ALA A 216 61.61 8.21 5.29
CA ALA A 216 62.95 8.77 5.35
C ALA A 216 64.18 7.87 5.12
N GLU A 217 64.75 7.98 3.91
CA GLU A 217 66.20 8.02 3.70
C GLU A 217 66.65 9.49 3.73
N GLU A 218 67.52 9.84 4.69
CA GLU A 218 68.41 11.01 4.61
C GLU A 218 69.86 10.50 4.57
N HIS A 219 70.61 11.05 3.61
CA HIS A 219 72.05 10.89 3.39
C HIS A 219 72.85 11.67 4.44
N GLU A 220 73.92 11.08 5.02
CA GLU A 220 75.33 11.50 4.87
C GLU A 220 76.29 10.82 5.88
N GLU A 221 77.29 10.16 5.32
CA GLU A 221 78.74 10.25 5.61
C GLU A 221 79.31 10.14 7.04
N SER A 222 80.14 9.10 7.28
CA SER A 222 81.50 9.23 7.86
C SER A 222 82.15 7.86 8.15
N ALA A 223 83.18 7.54 7.37
CA ALA A 223 84.47 6.93 7.72
C ALA A 223 84.61 5.89 8.87
N GLY A 224 85.08 4.69 8.49
CA GLY A 224 86.43 4.21 8.81
C GLY A 224 86.84 3.94 10.27
N GLY A 225 86.91 2.64 10.61
CA GLY A 225 87.95 1.93 11.40
C GLY A 225 88.68 2.58 12.59
N ASN A 226 88.64 1.88 13.74
CA ASN A 226 89.84 1.44 14.49
C ASN A 226 89.46 0.58 15.70
N ASN A 227 89.74 -0.73 15.62
CA ASN A 227 90.60 -1.51 16.52
C ASN A 227 90.48 -3.01 16.22
#